data_AF-A0A1G2S8M8-F1
#
_entry.id   AF-A0A1G2S8M8-F1
#
_cell.length_a   1.000
_cell.length_b   1.000
_cell.length_c   1.000
_cell.angle_alpha   90.00
_cell.angle_beta   90.00
_cell.angle_gamma   90.00
#
_symmetry.space_group_name_H-M   'P 1'
#
loop_
_entity.id
_entity.type
_entity.pdbx_description
1 polymer ?
#
loop_
_entity_poly.entity_id
_entity_poly.type
_entity_poly.pdbx_seq_one_letter_code
_entity_poly.pdbx_strand_id
1 'polypeptide(L)'
;MNFRPDQFSDFERDRNYIHPAIEHAYNTAEETLAKNAIDPHDFTELYGAENIERDLARVEKKEKGFTVDAPKIYAEVLEAILFDQIGNGDWFGKGTRAIKTSQYDDYINGSDIILELEEVNRTLSHLSLSVDVTFGTTTEEKKFAMIKKHIDDETLGEIKYFHSERGGFQGKLSRVPQVVIGVEKELLIKLSGLWADKHGRKEENSEELASHPVQRLIFAEILLQLQTFRIYAEETKKESIVPIYEKSINILEEILRGKGPAGLGDLRNDKVFTAIRESLQVFKTLS
;
A
#
# COMPACT_ATOMS: atom_id res chain seq x y z
N MET A 1 8.52 -17.78 -20.38
CA MET A 1 9.78 -17.25 -20.96
C MET A 1 10.76 -17.06 -19.80
N ASN A 2 11.88 -17.77 -19.75
CA ASN A 2 12.82 -17.68 -18.62
C ASN A 2 13.69 -16.42 -18.76
N PHE A 3 13.41 -15.39 -17.95
CA PHE A 3 14.12 -14.12 -17.98
C PHE A 3 15.24 -14.12 -16.94
N ARG A 4 16.46 -13.70 -17.33
CA ARG A 4 17.56 -13.51 -16.38
C ARG A 4 17.63 -12.03 -15.96
N PRO A 5 17.86 -11.70 -14.66
CA PRO A 5 17.84 -10.32 -14.15
C PRO A 5 18.93 -9.38 -14.71
N ASP A 6 19.90 -9.90 -15.45
CA ASP A 6 21.10 -9.23 -15.94
C ASP A 6 20.95 -8.55 -17.31
N GLN A 7 19.72 -8.43 -17.86
CA GLN A 7 19.50 -7.96 -19.23
C GLN A 7 19.08 -6.50 -19.42
N PHE A 8 18.87 -5.72 -18.36
CA PHE A 8 18.60 -4.28 -18.51
C PHE A 8 19.87 -3.52 -18.90
N SER A 9 19.76 -2.72 -19.95
CA SER A 9 20.79 -1.78 -20.37
C SER A 9 21.03 -0.70 -19.31
N ASP A 10 22.20 -0.06 -19.33
CA ASP A 10 22.52 1.04 -18.39
C ASP A 10 21.53 2.21 -18.48
N PHE A 11 20.88 2.38 -19.63
CA PHE A 11 19.83 3.38 -19.84
C PHE A 11 18.53 3.05 -19.07
N GLU A 12 18.15 1.77 -19.02
CA GLU A 12 16.92 1.35 -18.34
C GLU A 12 17.05 1.38 -16.81
N ARG A 13 18.29 1.43 -16.31
CA ARG A 13 18.64 1.63 -14.91
C ARG A 13 18.61 3.10 -14.48
N ASP A 14 18.46 4.05 -15.40
CA ASP A 14 18.26 5.45 -15.03
C ASP A 14 16.98 5.60 -14.20
N ARG A 15 17.08 6.32 -13.08
CA ARG A 15 15.97 6.58 -12.15
C ARG A 15 14.82 7.37 -12.81
N ASN A 16 15.12 8.14 -13.86
CA ASN A 16 14.16 8.95 -14.59
C ASN A 16 13.61 8.24 -15.84
N TYR A 17 14.11 7.03 -16.15
CA TYR A 17 13.62 6.27 -17.30
C TYR A 17 12.26 5.63 -17.02
N ILE A 18 11.30 5.90 -17.91
CA ILE A 18 9.98 5.30 -17.94
C ILE A 18 9.98 4.19 -19.00
N HIS A 19 9.80 2.95 -18.56
CA HIS A 19 9.74 1.81 -19.46
C HIS A 19 8.41 1.78 -20.23
N PRO A 20 8.35 1.36 -21.51
CA PRO A 20 7.11 1.34 -22.30
C PRO A 20 5.95 0.56 -21.65
N ALA A 21 6.25 -0.57 -20.97
CA ALA A 21 5.24 -1.31 -20.22
C ALA A 21 4.63 -0.52 -19.05
N ILE A 22 5.42 0.37 -18.43
CA ILE A 22 4.96 1.26 -17.36
C ILE A 22 4.13 2.38 -17.95
N GLU A 23 4.59 3.01 -19.02
CA GLU A 23 3.82 4.04 -19.75
C GLU A 23 2.46 3.50 -20.21
N HIS A 24 2.43 2.27 -20.74
CA HIS A 24 1.17 1.62 -21.13
C HIS A 24 0.24 1.35 -19.94
N ALA A 25 0.79 0.87 -18.83
CA ALA A 25 0.05 0.66 -17.59
C ALA A 25 -0.42 1.97 -16.96
N TYR A 26 0.32 3.05 -17.12
CA TYR A 26 0.09 4.32 -16.43
C TYR A 26 -1.27 4.94 -16.75
N ASN A 27 -1.66 4.98 -18.02
CA ASN A 27 -2.99 5.49 -18.40
C ASN A 27 -4.12 4.67 -17.73
N THR A 28 -3.93 3.35 -17.63
CA THR A 28 -4.90 2.47 -16.95
C THR A 28 -4.91 2.72 -15.45
N ALA A 29 -3.73 3.00 -14.86
CA ALA A 29 -3.57 3.32 -13.46
C ALA A 29 -4.29 4.63 -13.10
N GLU A 30 -4.07 5.71 -13.86
CA GLU A 30 -4.73 7.00 -13.64
C GLU A 30 -6.25 6.86 -13.68
N GLU A 31 -6.80 6.21 -14.70
CA GLU A 31 -8.25 5.98 -14.81
C GLU A 31 -8.79 5.14 -13.65
N THR A 32 -8.07 4.09 -13.26
CA THR A 32 -8.48 3.19 -12.18
C THR A 32 -8.49 3.91 -10.83
N LEU A 33 -7.43 4.64 -10.51
CA LEU A 33 -7.31 5.33 -9.22
C LEU A 33 -8.29 6.51 -9.14
N ALA A 34 -8.37 7.34 -10.19
CA ALA A 34 -9.25 8.52 -10.20
C ALA A 34 -10.73 8.14 -10.09
N LYS A 35 -11.15 7.05 -10.74
CA LYS A 35 -12.55 6.59 -10.69
C LYS A 35 -12.96 6.03 -9.32
N ASN A 36 -12.01 5.49 -8.56
CA ASN A 36 -12.29 4.78 -7.31
C ASN A 36 -11.90 5.56 -6.04
N ALA A 37 -11.21 6.69 -6.17
CA ALA A 37 -10.88 7.54 -5.04
C ALA A 37 -12.12 8.13 -4.38
N ILE A 38 -12.12 8.18 -3.05
CA ILE A 38 -13.19 8.82 -2.28
C ILE A 38 -13.19 10.32 -2.58
N ASP A 39 -14.34 10.86 -2.96
CA ASP A 39 -14.52 12.31 -3.11
C ASP A 39 -14.83 12.93 -1.72
N PRO A 40 -13.99 13.85 -1.21
CA PRO A 40 -14.27 14.59 0.01
C PRO A 40 -15.64 15.28 0.03
N HIS A 41 -16.20 15.65 -1.13
CA HIS A 41 -17.51 16.30 -1.21
C HIS A 41 -18.67 15.39 -0.80
N ASP A 42 -18.51 14.07 -0.87
CA ASP A 42 -19.50 13.10 -0.38
C ASP A 42 -19.70 13.20 1.15
N PHE A 43 -18.82 13.93 1.85
CA PHE A 43 -18.84 14.14 3.29
C PHE A 43 -19.28 15.57 3.67
N THR A 44 -19.85 16.32 2.73
CA THR A 44 -20.31 17.71 2.97
C THR A 44 -21.29 17.80 4.12
N GLU A 45 -22.19 16.84 4.30
CA GLU A 45 -23.14 16.83 5.41
C GLU A 45 -22.45 16.62 6.78
N LEU A 46 -21.33 15.88 6.81
CA LEU A 46 -20.61 15.56 8.04
C LEU A 46 -19.63 16.66 8.45
N TYR A 47 -18.92 17.24 7.48
CA TYR A 47 -17.84 18.19 7.75
C TYR A 47 -18.17 19.64 7.36
N GLY A 48 -19.17 19.87 6.51
CA GLY A 48 -19.47 21.18 5.95
C GLY A 48 -18.50 21.57 4.83
N ALA A 49 -19.02 22.27 3.82
CA ALA A 49 -18.28 22.67 2.63
C ALA A 49 -17.01 23.47 2.96
N GLU A 50 -17.06 24.40 3.92
CA GLU A 50 -15.91 25.22 4.30
C GLU A 50 -14.72 24.39 4.81
N ASN A 51 -14.98 23.32 5.58
CA ASN A 51 -13.90 22.45 6.06
C ASN A 51 -13.31 21.62 4.92
N ILE A 52 -14.14 21.15 3.98
CA ILE A 52 -13.69 20.40 2.80
C ILE A 52 -12.82 21.29 1.91
N GLU A 53 -13.26 22.51 1.60
CA GLU A 53 -12.48 23.45 0.80
C GLU A 53 -11.13 23.79 1.45
N ARG A 54 -11.09 23.96 2.78
CA ARG A 54 -9.83 24.18 3.49
C ARG A 54 -8.88 22.99 3.36
N ASP A 55 -9.41 21.78 3.37
CA ASP A 55 -8.62 20.56 3.22
C ASP A 55 -8.12 20.37 1.79
N LEU A 56 -8.96 20.63 0.79
CA LEU A 56 -8.56 20.64 -0.62
C LEU A 56 -7.50 21.70 -0.92
N ALA A 57 -7.60 22.88 -0.33
CA ALA A 57 -6.56 23.92 -0.45
C ALA A 57 -5.22 23.47 0.16
N ARG A 58 -5.24 22.63 1.22
CA ARG A 58 -4.02 22.05 1.79
C ARG A 58 -3.42 21.00 0.87
N VAL A 59 -4.27 20.18 0.22
CA VAL A 59 -3.85 19.23 -0.81
C VAL A 59 -3.16 19.96 -1.95
N GLU A 60 -3.82 20.97 -2.55
CA GLU A 60 -3.26 21.75 -3.66
C GLU A 60 -1.91 22.38 -3.30
N LYS A 61 -1.78 22.91 -2.08
CA LYS A 61 -0.51 23.48 -1.61
C LYS A 61 0.60 22.43 -1.50
N LYS A 62 0.27 21.21 -1.03
CA LYS A 62 1.25 20.12 -0.89
C LYS A 62 1.62 19.56 -2.27
N GLU A 63 0.63 19.40 -3.15
CA GLU A 63 0.78 18.91 -4.52
C GLU A 63 1.72 19.79 -5.36
N LYS A 64 1.60 21.12 -5.25
CA LYS A 64 2.51 22.08 -5.93
C LYS A 64 4.00 21.88 -5.62
N GLY A 65 4.32 21.18 -4.52
CA GLY A 65 5.69 20.82 -4.16
C GLY A 65 6.22 19.56 -4.84
N PHE A 66 5.37 18.80 -5.53
CA PHE A 66 5.73 17.55 -6.19
C PHE A 66 5.84 17.74 -7.70
N THR A 67 6.91 17.19 -8.27
CA THR A 67 7.08 17.04 -9.72
C THR A 67 6.60 15.65 -10.12
N VAL A 68 5.87 15.55 -11.25
CA VAL A 68 5.63 14.25 -11.88
C VAL A 68 6.95 13.79 -12.48
N ASP A 69 7.58 12.83 -11.81
CA ASP A 69 8.80 12.17 -12.25
C ASP A 69 8.56 10.66 -12.39
N ALA A 70 9.55 9.94 -12.94
CA ALA A 70 9.40 8.51 -13.14
C ALA A 70 9.08 7.78 -11.82
N PRO A 71 9.69 8.11 -10.65
CA PRO A 71 9.28 7.46 -9.43
C PRO A 71 7.81 7.56 -9.06
N LYS A 72 7.21 8.76 -9.22
CA LYS A 72 5.79 8.95 -9.01
C LYS A 72 4.95 8.08 -9.97
N ILE A 73 5.30 8.06 -11.25
CA ILE A 73 4.59 7.25 -12.26
C ILE A 73 4.61 5.76 -11.92
N TYR A 74 5.76 5.23 -11.50
CA TYR A 74 5.85 3.83 -11.11
C TYR A 74 5.07 3.55 -9.83
N ALA A 75 5.10 4.45 -8.84
CA ALA A 75 4.32 4.31 -7.62
C ALA A 75 2.82 4.24 -7.90
N GLU A 76 2.30 5.12 -8.75
CA GLU A 76 0.89 5.12 -9.17
C GLU A 76 0.52 3.82 -9.92
N VAL A 77 1.41 3.29 -10.75
CA VAL A 77 1.18 1.97 -11.40
C VAL A 77 1.15 0.84 -10.38
N LEU A 78 2.08 0.79 -9.43
CA LEU A 78 2.06 -0.22 -8.36
C LEU A 78 0.80 -0.11 -7.53
N GLU A 79 0.39 1.10 -7.19
CA GLU A 79 -0.82 1.37 -6.42
C GLU A 79 -2.06 0.88 -7.14
N ALA A 80 -2.21 1.18 -8.43
CA ALA A 80 -3.34 0.69 -9.22
C ALA A 80 -3.37 -0.83 -9.32
N ILE A 81 -2.21 -1.47 -9.51
CA ILE A 81 -2.11 -2.94 -9.51
C ILE A 81 -2.52 -3.51 -8.16
N LEU A 82 -2.06 -2.93 -7.04
CA LEU A 82 -2.44 -3.36 -5.70
C LEU A 82 -3.95 -3.21 -5.51
N PHE A 83 -4.50 -2.03 -5.77
CA PHE A 83 -5.92 -1.74 -5.62
C PHE A 83 -6.78 -2.75 -6.40
N ASP A 84 -6.47 -2.92 -7.68
CA ASP A 84 -7.18 -3.85 -8.56
C ASP A 84 -7.02 -5.32 -8.11
N GLN A 85 -5.81 -5.76 -7.79
CA GLN A 85 -5.57 -7.17 -7.47
C GLN A 85 -6.01 -7.55 -6.04
N ILE A 86 -6.09 -6.60 -5.11
CA ILE A 86 -6.77 -6.80 -3.83
C ILE A 86 -8.27 -6.99 -4.07
N GLY A 87 -8.90 -6.13 -4.87
CA GLY A 87 -10.36 -6.13 -5.06
C GLY A 87 -10.87 -7.24 -6.00
N ASN A 88 -10.15 -7.48 -7.10
CA ASN A 88 -10.57 -8.38 -8.17
C ASN A 88 -9.70 -9.64 -8.27
N GLY A 89 -8.42 -9.56 -7.87
CA GLY A 89 -7.45 -10.65 -8.00
C GLY A 89 -7.36 -11.60 -6.79
N ASP A 90 -8.19 -11.41 -5.75
CA ASP A 90 -8.15 -12.15 -4.49
C ASP A 90 -6.74 -12.21 -3.86
N TRP A 91 -5.89 -11.19 -4.08
CA TRP A 91 -4.55 -11.15 -3.51
C TRP A 91 -4.57 -11.23 -1.99
N PHE A 92 -5.58 -10.65 -1.35
CA PHE A 92 -5.80 -10.74 0.10
C PHE A 92 -6.98 -11.63 0.48
N GLY A 93 -7.41 -12.51 -0.45
CA GLY A 93 -8.55 -13.40 -0.26
C GLY A 93 -9.91 -12.69 -0.35
N LYS A 94 -10.96 -13.50 -0.58
CA LYS A 94 -12.33 -13.03 -0.89
C LYS A 94 -12.99 -12.18 0.21
N GLY A 95 -12.48 -12.27 1.44
CA GLY A 95 -12.94 -11.48 2.58
C GLY A 95 -12.38 -10.06 2.60
N THR A 96 -11.49 -9.70 1.68
CA THR A 96 -10.80 -8.40 1.70
C THR A 96 -11.33 -7.47 0.62
N ARG A 97 -11.38 -6.17 0.93
CA ARG A 97 -11.63 -5.10 -0.05
C ARG A 97 -10.50 -4.08 0.00
N ALA A 98 -10.17 -3.54 -1.17
CA ALA A 98 -9.38 -2.32 -1.27
C ALA A 98 -10.32 -1.13 -1.39
N ILE A 99 -10.01 -0.06 -0.66
CA ILE A 99 -10.68 1.22 -0.74
C ILE A 99 -9.60 2.25 -1.07
N LYS A 100 -9.70 2.91 -2.24
CA LYS A 100 -8.79 4.00 -2.60
C LYS A 100 -9.17 5.23 -1.78
N THR A 101 -8.18 5.80 -1.09
CA THR A 101 -8.39 6.93 -0.20
C THR A 101 -8.69 8.22 -0.97
N SER A 102 -9.16 9.23 -0.25
CA SER A 102 -9.28 10.58 -0.80
C SER A 102 -7.91 11.20 -1.04
N GLN A 103 -7.84 12.18 -1.94
CA GLN A 103 -6.63 13.00 -2.12
C GLN A 103 -6.14 13.67 -0.82
N TYR A 104 -7.04 13.98 0.12
CA TYR A 104 -6.63 14.50 1.41
C TYR A 104 -5.90 13.44 2.24
N ASP A 105 -6.44 12.23 2.31
CA ASP A 105 -5.86 11.16 3.10
C ASP A 105 -4.55 10.63 2.50
N ASP A 106 -4.46 10.60 1.17
CA ASP A 106 -3.23 10.33 0.42
C ASP A 106 -2.17 11.40 0.72
N TYR A 107 -2.42 12.65 0.30
CA TYR A 107 -1.40 13.69 0.42
C TYR A 107 -1.13 14.11 1.86
N ILE A 108 -2.13 14.20 2.74
CA ILE A 108 -1.96 14.76 4.09
C ILE A 108 -1.67 13.67 5.12
N ASN A 109 -2.42 12.56 5.09
CA ASN A 109 -2.30 11.49 6.08
C ASN A 109 -1.34 10.37 5.61
N GLY A 110 -0.96 10.34 4.33
CA GLY A 110 0.00 9.40 3.77
C GLY A 110 -0.57 8.01 3.51
N SER A 111 -1.88 7.88 3.36
CA SER A 111 -2.57 6.61 3.17
C SER A 111 -3.10 6.50 1.75
N ASP A 112 -2.61 5.55 0.96
CA ASP A 112 -2.98 5.39 -0.44
C ASP A 112 -4.18 4.44 -0.59
N ILE A 113 -4.14 3.30 0.10
CA ILE A 113 -5.19 2.28 0.07
C ILE A 113 -5.55 1.87 1.49
N ILE A 114 -6.83 1.57 1.73
CA ILE A 114 -7.28 0.91 2.96
C ILE A 114 -7.69 -0.52 2.60
N LEU A 115 -7.08 -1.48 3.27
CA LEU A 115 -7.54 -2.86 3.33
C LEU A 115 -8.64 -2.96 4.37
N GLU A 116 -9.85 -3.24 3.92
CA GLU A 116 -10.96 -3.64 4.78
C GLU A 116 -11.04 -5.16 4.81
N LEU A 117 -10.71 -5.75 5.96
CA LEU A 117 -10.58 -7.18 6.20
C LEU A 117 -11.80 -7.68 6.97
N GLU A 118 -12.53 -8.64 6.40
CA GLU A 118 -13.63 -9.31 7.08
C GLU A 118 -13.11 -10.49 7.92
N GLU A 119 -13.48 -10.50 9.20
CA GLU A 119 -13.16 -11.57 10.14
C GLU A 119 -14.19 -12.72 10.09
N VAL A 120 -13.83 -13.86 10.70
CA VAL A 120 -14.70 -15.05 10.79
C VAL A 120 -16.06 -14.75 11.46
N ASN A 121 -16.08 -13.84 12.42
CA ASN A 121 -17.29 -13.37 13.13
C ASN A 121 -17.99 -12.20 12.41
N ARG A 122 -17.56 -11.83 11.20
CA ARG A 122 -18.03 -10.68 10.40
C ARG A 122 -17.73 -9.31 10.99
N THR A 123 -16.82 -9.19 11.95
CA THR A 123 -16.28 -7.87 12.31
C THR A 123 -15.27 -7.42 11.26
N LEU A 124 -15.14 -6.10 11.10
CA LEU A 124 -14.23 -5.50 10.14
C LEU A 124 -12.96 -5.03 10.85
N SER A 125 -11.82 -5.26 10.22
CA SER A 125 -10.53 -4.69 10.58
C SER A 125 -10.01 -3.86 9.42
N HIS A 126 -9.28 -2.79 9.73
CA HIS A 126 -8.76 -1.87 8.72
C HIS A 126 -7.25 -1.75 8.85
N LEU A 127 -6.56 -1.83 7.72
CA LEU A 127 -5.11 -1.63 7.60
C LEU A 127 -4.86 -0.63 6.48
N SER A 128 -4.09 0.42 6.74
CA SER A 128 -3.70 1.39 5.72
C SER A 128 -2.41 0.95 5.05
N LEU A 129 -2.39 0.98 3.73
CA LEU A 129 -1.23 0.79 2.90
C LEU A 129 -0.75 2.16 2.40
N SER A 130 0.53 2.42 2.62
CA SER A 130 1.28 3.47 1.95
C SER A 130 2.11 2.83 0.86
N VAL A 131 1.82 3.11 -0.40
CA VAL A 131 2.51 2.53 -1.55
C VAL A 131 3.65 3.45 -1.95
N ASP A 132 4.86 2.91 -2.04
CA ASP A 132 6.02 3.60 -2.59
C ASP A 132 6.71 2.72 -3.62
N VAL A 133 7.32 3.35 -4.61
CA VAL A 133 8.35 2.69 -5.41
C VAL A 133 9.67 3.39 -5.15
N THR A 134 10.57 2.70 -4.46
CA THR A 134 11.93 3.17 -4.20
C THR A 134 12.88 2.66 -5.27
N PHE A 135 13.53 3.60 -5.98
CA PHE A 135 14.61 3.33 -6.93
C PHE A 135 15.98 3.32 -6.22
N GLY A 136 16.02 2.90 -4.95
CA GLY A 136 17.17 3.02 -4.05
C GLY A 136 16.77 3.27 -2.58
N THR A 137 17.76 3.32 -1.68
CA THR A 137 17.60 3.05 -0.24
C THR A 137 17.25 4.24 0.68
N THR A 138 16.61 5.33 0.22
CA THR A 138 16.55 6.58 1.06
C THR A 138 15.20 7.28 1.21
N THR A 139 14.12 6.84 0.55
CA THR A 139 12.82 7.55 0.64
C THR A 139 11.95 7.09 1.82
N GLU A 140 12.16 5.86 2.30
CA GLU A 140 11.32 5.19 3.30
C GLU A 140 11.49 5.74 4.73
N GLU A 141 12.64 6.35 5.06
CA GLU A 141 12.99 6.77 6.41
C GLU A 141 11.98 7.75 7.02
N LYS A 142 11.45 8.68 6.22
CA LYS A 142 10.48 9.68 6.70
C LYS A 142 9.14 9.06 7.06
N LYS A 143 8.67 8.08 6.26
CA LYS A 143 7.41 7.37 6.54
C LYS A 143 7.56 6.53 7.80
N PHE A 144 8.66 5.77 7.93
CA PHE A 144 8.93 5.00 9.15
C PHE A 144 9.11 5.87 10.39
N ALA A 145 9.78 7.02 10.29
CA ALA A 145 9.89 7.96 11.42
C ALA A 145 8.52 8.50 11.86
N MET A 146 7.62 8.78 10.92
CA MET A 146 6.26 9.23 11.21
C MET A 146 5.41 8.11 11.82
N ILE A 147 5.48 6.89 11.28
CA ILE A 147 4.82 5.71 11.87
C ILE A 147 5.32 5.49 13.31
N LYS A 148 6.63 5.54 13.53
CA LYS A 148 7.23 5.41 14.86
C LYS A 148 6.69 6.48 15.82
N LYS A 149 6.60 7.73 15.38
CA LYS A 149 6.01 8.80 16.17
C LYS A 149 4.55 8.51 16.53
N HIS A 150 3.73 8.04 15.59
CA HIS A 150 2.34 7.69 15.87
C HIS A 150 2.21 6.52 16.86
N ILE A 151 3.15 5.58 16.86
CA ILE A 151 3.24 4.51 17.87
C ILE A 151 3.62 5.10 19.23
N ASP A 152 4.66 5.95 19.26
CA ASP A 152 5.12 6.63 20.47
C ASP A 152 4.00 7.45 21.12
N ASP A 153 3.14 8.06 20.31
CA ASP A 153 1.99 8.87 20.73
C ASP A 153 0.70 8.05 20.96
N GLU A 154 0.70 6.72 20.71
CA GLU A 154 -0.47 5.82 20.77
C GLU A 154 -1.67 6.25 19.89
N THR A 155 -1.40 6.97 18.80
CA THR A 155 -2.42 7.54 17.90
C THR A 155 -2.66 6.68 16.64
N LEU A 156 -1.60 6.04 16.13
CA LEU A 156 -1.55 5.41 14.79
C LEU A 156 -2.08 6.34 13.67
N GLY A 157 -2.38 5.77 12.49
CA GLY A 157 -2.90 6.52 11.35
C GLY A 157 -4.37 6.93 11.50
N GLU A 158 -4.75 7.94 10.71
CA GLU A 158 -6.11 8.46 10.60
C GLU A 158 -6.52 8.57 9.13
N ILE A 159 -7.77 8.20 8.84
CA ILE A 159 -8.42 8.44 7.55
C ILE A 159 -9.62 9.34 7.82
N LYS A 160 -9.59 10.54 7.27
CA LYS A 160 -10.62 11.55 7.47
C LYS A 160 -11.87 11.24 6.66
N TYR A 161 -11.72 10.94 5.37
CA TYR A 161 -12.82 10.67 4.47
C TYR A 161 -12.91 9.17 4.26
N PHE A 162 -13.54 8.46 5.20
CA PHE A 162 -13.71 7.02 5.13
C PHE A 162 -15.17 6.62 5.02
N HIS A 163 -15.47 5.73 4.08
CA HIS A 163 -16.75 5.08 3.95
C HIS A 163 -16.58 3.57 3.79
N SER A 164 -17.28 2.80 4.61
CA SER A 164 -17.38 1.35 4.52
C SER A 164 -18.77 0.97 4.02
N GLU A 165 -18.84 0.43 2.80
CA GLU A 165 -20.07 -0.12 2.26
C GLU A 165 -20.55 -1.33 3.08
N ARG A 166 -19.63 -2.18 3.56
CA ARG A 166 -19.96 -3.40 4.32
C ARG A 166 -20.43 -3.08 5.73
N GLY A 167 -19.76 -2.14 6.39
CA GLY A 167 -20.07 -1.74 7.76
C GLY A 167 -21.15 -0.68 7.87
N GLY A 168 -21.54 -0.03 6.76
CA GLY A 168 -22.45 1.11 6.76
C GLY A 168 -21.90 2.33 7.53
N PHE A 169 -20.59 2.39 7.74
CA PHE A 169 -19.94 3.48 8.47
C PHE A 169 -19.48 4.56 7.50
N GLN A 170 -19.71 5.82 7.84
CA GLN A 170 -19.19 6.97 7.12
C GLN A 170 -18.67 8.00 8.12
N GLY A 171 -17.43 8.42 7.94
CA GLY A 171 -16.79 9.43 8.79
C GLY A 171 -15.31 9.16 8.93
N LYS A 172 -14.77 9.56 10.09
CA LYS A 172 -13.33 9.48 10.36
C LYS A 172 -12.96 8.14 10.98
N LEU A 173 -12.00 7.45 10.39
CA LEU A 173 -11.39 6.25 10.95
C LEU A 173 -10.09 6.64 11.66
N SER A 174 -9.92 6.22 12.91
CA SER A 174 -8.74 6.53 13.73
C SER A 174 -8.11 5.24 14.23
N ARG A 175 -6.84 5.33 14.65
CA ARG A 175 -6.04 4.20 15.14
C ARG A 175 -5.84 3.11 14.09
N VAL A 176 -5.64 3.51 12.84
CA VAL A 176 -5.42 2.59 11.71
C VAL A 176 -3.92 2.26 11.63
N PRO A 177 -3.51 0.98 11.73
CA PRO A 177 -2.14 0.60 11.44
C PRO A 177 -1.76 1.02 10.02
N GLN A 178 -0.52 1.47 9.83
CA GLN A 178 0.00 1.91 8.54
C GLN A 178 1.27 1.12 8.23
N VAL A 179 1.38 0.63 7.00
CA VAL A 179 2.57 -0.09 6.49
C VAL A 179 3.00 0.50 5.15
N VAL A 180 4.28 0.41 4.85
CA VAL A 180 4.86 0.85 3.58
C VAL A 180 5.07 -0.35 2.67
N ILE A 181 4.60 -0.30 1.43
CA ILE A 181 4.80 -1.36 0.42
C ILE A 181 5.77 -0.86 -0.62
N GLY A 182 6.72 -1.71 -1.01
CA GLY A 182 7.62 -1.43 -2.11
C GLY A 182 7.92 -2.67 -2.95
N VAL A 183 8.31 -2.46 -4.20
CA VAL A 183 8.83 -3.54 -5.07
C VAL A 183 9.95 -3.00 -5.95
N GLU A 184 10.89 -3.87 -6.34
CA GLU A 184 11.92 -3.51 -7.31
C GLU A 184 11.32 -3.04 -8.65
N LYS A 185 11.97 -2.03 -9.25
CA LYS A 185 11.61 -1.47 -10.57
C LYS A 185 11.44 -2.56 -11.62
N GLU A 186 12.39 -3.50 -11.68
CA GLU A 186 12.42 -4.58 -12.68
C GLU A 186 11.26 -5.57 -12.50
N LEU A 187 10.88 -5.84 -11.25
CA LEU A 187 9.73 -6.67 -10.93
C LEU A 187 8.43 -5.96 -11.32
N LEU A 188 8.34 -4.66 -11.00
CA LEU A 188 7.18 -3.84 -11.34
C LEU A 188 6.97 -3.70 -12.84
N ILE A 189 8.04 -3.51 -13.64
CA ILE A 189 7.94 -3.46 -15.10
C ILE A 189 7.27 -4.72 -15.67
N LYS A 190 7.68 -5.90 -15.19
CA LYS A 190 7.11 -7.18 -15.62
C LYS A 190 5.65 -7.30 -15.21
N LEU A 191 5.36 -6.98 -13.95
CA LEU A 191 4.00 -7.02 -13.41
C LEU A 191 3.06 -6.07 -14.16
N SER A 192 3.55 -4.88 -14.53
CA SER A 192 2.81 -3.85 -15.26
C SER A 192 2.44 -4.29 -16.66
N GLY A 193 3.38 -4.95 -17.38
CA GLY A 193 3.07 -5.55 -18.68
C GLY A 193 1.95 -6.59 -18.59
N LEU A 194 2.04 -7.50 -17.62
CA LEU A 194 1.00 -8.52 -17.38
C LEU A 194 -0.35 -7.91 -17.02
N TRP A 195 -0.36 -6.83 -16.24
CA TRP A 195 -1.58 -6.16 -15.80
C TRP A 195 -2.24 -5.36 -16.93
N ALA A 196 -1.48 -4.52 -17.63
CA ALA A 196 -1.97 -3.69 -18.72
C ALA A 196 -2.51 -4.52 -19.90
N ASP A 197 -1.81 -5.58 -20.29
CA ASP A 197 -2.25 -6.49 -21.35
C ASP A 197 -3.61 -7.13 -21.06
N LYS A 198 -3.99 -7.25 -19.78
CA LYS A 198 -5.26 -7.86 -19.36
C LYS A 198 -6.39 -6.87 -19.26
N HIS A 199 -6.11 -5.64 -18.82
CA HIS A 199 -7.08 -4.54 -18.97
C HIS A 199 -7.40 -4.27 -20.44
N GLY A 200 -6.38 -4.28 -21.32
CA GLY A 200 -6.58 -4.17 -22.77
C GLY A 200 -7.45 -5.28 -23.35
N ARG A 201 -7.43 -6.49 -22.75
CA ARG A 201 -8.25 -7.65 -23.13
C ARG A 201 -9.59 -7.75 -22.39
N LYS A 202 -9.87 -6.88 -21.40
CA LYS A 202 -11.05 -6.93 -20.51
C LYS A 202 -11.21 -8.28 -19.78
N GLU A 203 -10.10 -8.88 -19.38
CA GLU A 203 -10.11 -10.12 -18.60
C GLU A 203 -10.24 -9.79 -17.10
N GLU A 204 -11.41 -10.08 -16.51
CA GLU A 204 -11.71 -9.78 -15.10
C GLU A 204 -10.92 -10.63 -14.10
N ASN A 205 -10.42 -11.80 -14.51
CA ASN A 205 -9.68 -12.72 -13.66
C ASN A 205 -8.53 -13.36 -14.41
N SER A 206 -7.33 -13.33 -13.82
CA SER A 206 -6.18 -14.02 -14.36
C SER A 206 -5.44 -14.80 -13.31
N GLU A 207 -5.36 -16.10 -13.56
CA GLU A 207 -4.59 -17.04 -12.76
C GLU A 207 -3.11 -16.62 -12.66
N GLU A 208 -2.54 -15.99 -13.70
CA GLU A 208 -1.14 -15.54 -13.70
C GLU A 208 -0.89 -14.40 -12.71
N LEU A 209 -1.77 -13.39 -12.64
CA LEU A 209 -1.64 -12.34 -11.62
C LEU A 209 -2.04 -12.86 -10.22
N ALA A 210 -3.12 -13.64 -10.13
CA ALA A 210 -3.60 -14.20 -8.86
C ALA A 210 -2.59 -15.16 -8.20
N SER A 211 -1.75 -15.84 -9.00
CA SER A 211 -0.68 -16.72 -8.51
C SER A 211 0.71 -16.06 -8.51
N HIS A 212 0.81 -14.79 -8.91
CA HIS A 212 2.12 -14.14 -9.06
C HIS A 212 2.87 -14.09 -7.71
N PRO A 213 4.18 -14.43 -7.68
CA PRO A 213 4.95 -14.48 -6.43
C PRO A 213 5.07 -13.14 -5.69
N VAL A 214 4.90 -12.01 -6.39
CA VAL A 214 4.94 -10.66 -5.79
C VAL A 214 3.91 -10.50 -4.67
N GLN A 215 2.75 -11.17 -4.74
CA GLN A 215 1.76 -11.11 -3.67
C GLN A 215 2.36 -11.57 -2.33
N ARG A 216 3.23 -12.60 -2.36
CA ARG A 216 3.87 -13.14 -1.16
C ARG A 216 4.97 -12.23 -0.64
N LEU A 217 5.65 -11.52 -1.52
CA LEU A 217 6.60 -10.48 -1.14
C LEU A 217 5.87 -9.37 -0.36
N ILE A 218 4.75 -8.88 -0.90
CA ILE A 218 3.90 -7.88 -0.25
C ILE A 218 3.40 -8.37 1.12
N PHE A 219 2.92 -9.62 1.23
CA PHE A 219 2.56 -10.20 2.53
C PHE A 219 3.73 -10.23 3.51
N ALA A 220 4.93 -10.60 3.04
CA ALA A 220 6.12 -10.65 3.87
C ALA A 220 6.49 -9.25 4.38
N GLU A 221 6.40 -8.22 3.54
CA GLU A 221 6.61 -6.81 3.92
C GLU A 221 5.64 -6.36 5.00
N ILE A 222 4.35 -6.60 4.79
CA ILE A 222 3.30 -6.19 5.73
C ILE A 222 3.49 -6.89 7.07
N LEU A 223 3.65 -8.22 7.06
CA LEU A 223 3.79 -8.99 8.29
C LEU A 223 5.06 -8.61 9.06
N LEU A 224 6.18 -8.43 8.36
CA LEU A 224 7.44 -8.00 8.98
C LEU A 224 7.29 -6.65 9.69
N GLN A 225 6.64 -5.68 9.04
CA GLN A 225 6.39 -4.36 9.61
C GLN A 225 5.45 -4.43 10.82
N LEU A 226 4.28 -5.07 10.68
CA LEU A 226 3.32 -5.19 11.77
C LEU A 226 3.90 -5.90 13.00
N GLN A 227 4.67 -6.98 12.79
CA GLN A 227 5.35 -7.69 13.87
C GLN A 227 6.39 -6.79 14.55
N THR A 228 7.17 -6.04 13.76
CA THR A 228 8.15 -5.08 14.30
C THR A 228 7.47 -3.99 15.12
N PHE A 229 6.38 -3.42 14.61
CA PHE A 229 5.64 -2.36 15.29
C PHE A 229 4.97 -2.85 16.58
N ARG A 230 4.43 -4.08 16.57
CA ARG A 230 3.89 -4.72 17.78
C ARG A 230 4.97 -4.87 18.85
N ILE A 231 6.12 -5.46 18.49
CA ILE A 231 7.24 -5.66 19.42
C ILE A 231 7.73 -4.33 19.98
N TYR A 232 7.91 -3.33 19.12
CA TYR A 232 8.31 -2.00 19.57
C TYR A 232 7.29 -1.35 20.52
N ALA A 233 6.00 -1.48 20.23
CA ALA A 233 4.93 -1.00 21.10
C ALA A 233 4.94 -1.71 22.46
N GLU A 234 5.16 -3.03 22.49
CA GLU A 234 5.30 -3.81 23.73
C GLU A 234 6.50 -3.34 24.57
N GLU A 235 7.68 -3.24 23.94
CA GLU A 235 8.92 -2.82 24.60
C GLU A 235 8.86 -1.39 25.15
N THR A 236 8.11 -0.51 24.49
CA THR A 236 7.90 0.89 24.90
C THR A 236 6.64 1.13 25.72
N LYS A 237 5.98 0.04 26.17
CA LYS A 237 4.79 0.06 27.04
C LYS A 237 3.59 0.79 26.46
N LYS A 238 3.45 0.75 25.13
CA LYS A 238 2.32 1.29 24.36
C LYS A 238 1.21 0.23 24.26
N GLU A 239 0.78 -0.27 25.42
CA GLU A 239 -0.08 -1.46 25.53
C GLU A 239 -1.43 -1.28 24.81
N SER A 240 -1.94 -0.05 24.68
CA SER A 240 -3.27 0.17 24.10
C SER A 240 -3.34 -0.14 22.60
N ILE A 241 -2.22 -0.08 21.88
CA ILE A 241 -2.15 -0.31 20.42
C ILE A 241 -1.66 -1.71 20.05
N VAL A 242 -1.09 -2.47 20.98
CA VAL A 242 -0.61 -3.85 20.74
C VAL A 242 -1.71 -4.76 20.18
N PRO A 243 -2.95 -4.79 20.73
CA PRO A 243 -4.02 -5.65 20.21
C PRO A 243 -4.42 -5.32 18.77
N ILE A 244 -4.23 -4.08 18.32
CA ILE A 244 -4.57 -3.65 16.95
C ILE A 244 -3.61 -4.30 15.95
N TYR A 245 -2.32 -4.37 16.28
CA TYR A 245 -1.32 -5.05 15.47
C TYR A 245 -1.51 -6.55 15.48
N GLU A 246 -1.72 -7.17 16.66
CA GLU A 246 -1.98 -8.61 16.78
C GLU A 246 -3.17 -9.05 15.93
N LYS A 247 -4.26 -8.28 15.98
CA LYS A 247 -5.45 -8.53 15.17
C LYS A 247 -5.12 -8.56 13.67
N SER A 248 -4.40 -7.54 13.18
CA SER A 248 -4.03 -7.44 11.78
C SER A 248 -3.08 -8.57 11.33
N ILE A 249 -2.10 -8.92 12.17
CA ILE A 249 -1.18 -10.04 11.94
C ILE A 249 -1.96 -11.35 11.81
N ASN A 250 -2.86 -11.66 12.76
CA ASN A 250 -3.60 -12.91 12.78
C ASN A 250 -4.45 -13.10 11.50
N ILE A 251 -5.14 -12.05 11.06
CA ILE A 251 -5.96 -12.10 9.83
C ILE A 251 -5.08 -12.36 8.61
N LEU A 252 -3.95 -11.64 8.48
CA LEU A 252 -3.05 -11.79 7.33
C LEU A 252 -2.34 -13.15 7.32
N GLU A 253 -1.97 -13.69 8.48
CA GLU A 253 -1.41 -15.03 8.61
C GLU A 253 -2.42 -16.12 8.22
N GLU A 254 -3.70 -15.94 8.56
CA GLU A 254 -4.78 -16.85 8.14
C GLU A 254 -4.95 -16.83 6.61
N ILE A 255 -5.01 -15.64 5.99
CA ILE A 255 -5.09 -15.49 4.54
C ILE A 255 -3.88 -16.16 3.86
N LEU A 256 -2.67 -15.88 4.35
CA LEU A 256 -1.44 -16.44 3.79
C LEU A 256 -1.38 -17.97 3.94
N ARG A 257 -1.86 -18.51 5.06
CA ARG A 257 -1.98 -19.96 5.28
C ARG A 257 -2.95 -20.61 4.29
N GLY A 258 -4.09 -19.96 4.03
CA GLY A 258 -5.07 -20.40 3.03
C GLY A 258 -4.51 -20.49 1.61
N LYS A 259 -3.51 -19.66 1.28
CA LYS A 259 -2.81 -19.68 -0.01
C LYS A 259 -1.77 -20.81 -0.15
N GLY A 260 -1.52 -21.57 0.92
CA GLY A 260 -0.62 -22.72 0.90
C GLY A 260 0.88 -22.36 0.89
N PRO A 261 1.76 -23.38 0.91
CA PRO A 261 3.21 -23.21 1.06
C PRO A 261 3.87 -22.91 -0.30
N ALA A 262 3.87 -21.66 -0.72
CA ALA A 262 4.81 -21.21 -1.75
C ALA A 262 5.86 -20.31 -1.11
N GLY A 263 7.12 -20.61 -1.39
CA GLY A 263 8.24 -19.78 -0.95
C GLY A 263 8.39 -18.54 -1.82
N LEU A 264 9.10 -17.54 -1.31
CA LEU A 264 9.46 -16.33 -2.06
C LEU A 264 10.40 -16.59 -3.27
N GLY A 265 11.00 -17.79 -3.36
CA GLY A 265 11.90 -18.15 -4.46
C GLY A 265 13.03 -17.13 -4.62
N ASP A 266 13.21 -16.64 -5.85
CA ASP A 266 14.22 -15.64 -6.21
C ASP A 266 13.92 -14.24 -5.64
N LEU A 267 12.67 -13.95 -5.22
CA LEU A 267 12.29 -12.67 -4.60
C LEU A 267 12.84 -12.48 -3.19
N ARG A 268 13.50 -13.49 -2.61
CA ARG A 268 14.16 -13.38 -1.29
C ARG A 268 15.28 -12.33 -1.26
N ASN A 269 15.86 -12.05 -2.42
CA ASN A 269 16.95 -11.08 -2.57
C ASN A 269 16.45 -9.73 -3.12
N ASP A 270 15.14 -9.48 -3.06
CA ASP A 270 14.58 -8.18 -3.40
C ASP A 270 15.23 -7.09 -2.53
N LYS A 271 15.83 -6.11 -3.19
CA LYS A 271 16.58 -5.02 -2.59
C LYS A 271 15.66 -4.04 -1.87
N VAL A 272 14.43 -3.85 -2.35
CA VAL A 272 13.44 -2.99 -1.70
C VAL A 272 12.96 -3.65 -0.42
N PHE A 273 12.66 -4.95 -0.44
CA PHE A 273 12.38 -5.73 0.76
C PHE A 273 13.52 -5.66 1.78
N THR A 274 14.76 -5.76 1.30
CA THR A 274 15.96 -5.63 2.13
C THR A 274 16.08 -4.24 2.73
N ALA A 275 15.83 -3.19 1.94
CA ALA A 275 15.85 -1.80 2.38
C ALA A 275 14.77 -1.53 3.42
N ILE A 276 13.54 -2.01 3.23
CA ILE A 276 12.46 -1.93 4.22
C ILE A 276 12.90 -2.58 5.54
N ARG A 277 13.49 -3.78 5.49
CA ARG A 277 14.00 -4.48 6.68
C ARG A 277 15.12 -3.72 7.41
N GLU A 278 15.97 -3.02 6.65
CA GLU A 278 17.02 -2.15 7.20
C GLU A 278 16.44 -0.86 7.78
N SER A 279 15.45 -0.25 7.13
CA SER A 279 14.73 0.91 7.64
C SER A 279 14.00 0.60 8.94
N LEU A 280 13.51 -0.62 9.12
CA LEU A 280 12.87 -1.08 10.36
C LEU A 280 13.82 -1.14 11.57
N GLN A 281 15.14 -1.01 11.39
CA GLN A 281 16.08 -0.95 12.51
C GLN A 281 15.82 0.25 13.45
N VAL A 282 15.16 1.32 12.96
CA VAL A 282 14.80 2.49 13.79
C VAL A 282 13.81 2.16 14.92
N PHE A 283 13.15 1.00 14.86
CA PHE A 283 12.22 0.51 15.87
C PHE A 283 12.89 -0.43 16.89
N LYS A 284 14.19 -0.69 16.78
CA LYS A 284 14.90 -1.44 17.82
C LYS A 284 15.14 -0.56 19.02
N THR A 285 14.71 -1.00 20.20
CA THR A 285 15.10 -0.36 21.45
C THR A 285 16.59 -0.65 21.71
N LEU A 286 17.36 0.37 22.12
CA LEU A 286 18.74 0.18 22.56
C LEU A 286 18.69 -0.58 23.89
N SER A 287 18.99 -1.88 23.85
CA SER A 287 19.18 -2.73 25.02
C SER A 287 20.38 -2.30 25.86
#